data_AF-A0A962CFH7-F1
#
_entry.id   AF-A0A962CFH7-F1
#
_cell.length_a   1.000
_cell.length_b   1.000
_cell.length_c   1.000
_cell.angle_alpha   90.00
_cell.angle_beta   90.00
_cell.angle_gamma   90.00
#
_symmetry.space_group_name_H-M   'P 1'
#
loop_
_entity.id
_entity.type
_entity.pdbx_description
1 polymer ?
#
loop_
_entity_poly.entity_id
_entity_poly.type
_entity_poly.pdbx_seq_one_letter_code
_entity_poly.pdbx_strand_id
1 'polypeptide(L)'
;DSNSDRAQLFKQHFLAEYAAIKTEIAAPRVLFKFGDNHSGKGFSPLQVRDIGNFVAEFADGEKARSLHVMVFGARGKHGAFAGFDKPLKAESFAIADYPGYGWIEPAISGMLATTYKGEGTTLTLYDLRKLRFRGIDMPPDWKRIVFSYDLMVLMPEISASTLIR
;
A
#
# COMPACT_ATOMS: atom_id res chain seq x y z
N ASP A 1 -11.75 -1.87 20.57
CA ASP A 1 -10.34 -2.11 20.19
C ASP A 1 -9.94 -0.96 19.29
N SER A 2 -8.85 -0.26 19.60
CA SER A 2 -8.49 1.00 18.94
C SER A 2 -8.30 0.87 17.41
N ASN A 3 -7.80 -0.27 16.92
CA ASN A 3 -7.63 -0.49 15.48
C ASN A 3 -8.97 -0.67 14.77
N SER A 4 -9.90 -1.37 15.42
CA SER A 4 -11.27 -1.53 14.92
C SER A 4 -12.01 -0.19 14.88
N ASP A 5 -11.89 0.61 15.93
CA ASP A 5 -12.56 1.91 16.04
C ASP A 5 -12.03 2.87 14.96
N ARG A 6 -10.71 2.91 14.75
CA ARG A 6 -10.08 3.68 13.65
C ARG A 6 -10.55 3.22 12.27
N ALA A 7 -10.59 1.91 12.02
CA ALA A 7 -11.05 1.36 10.75
C ALA A 7 -12.53 1.72 10.48
N GLN A 8 -13.36 1.77 11.53
CA GLN A 8 -14.76 2.18 11.42
C GLN A 8 -14.90 3.66 11.07
N LEU A 9 -14.10 4.53 11.72
CA LEU A 9 -14.08 5.96 11.41
C LEU A 9 -13.69 6.22 9.96
N PHE A 10 -12.65 5.55 9.43
CA PHE A 10 -12.29 5.70 8.01
C PHE A 10 -13.45 5.40 7.05
N LYS A 11 -14.22 4.35 7.32
CA LYS A 11 -15.37 3.96 6.48
C LYS A 11 -16.50 4.97 6.57
N GLN A 12 -16.81 5.45 7.77
CA GLN A 12 -17.84 6.46 7.99
C GLN A 12 -17.50 7.77 7.27
N HIS A 13 -16.25 8.23 7.39
CA HIS A 13 -15.79 9.42 6.66
C HIS A 13 -15.88 9.22 5.14
N PHE A 14 -15.40 8.09 4.62
CA PHE A 14 -15.50 7.82 3.19
C PHE A 14 -16.95 7.82 2.70
N LEU A 15 -17.87 7.15 3.40
CA LEU A 15 -19.28 7.12 3.01
C LEU A 15 -19.92 8.50 3.01
N ALA A 16 -19.63 9.33 4.01
CA ALA A 16 -20.15 10.69 4.09
C ALA A 16 -19.67 11.56 2.91
N GLU A 17 -18.35 11.57 2.66
CA GLU A 17 -17.76 12.34 1.55
C GLU A 17 -18.21 11.82 0.18
N TYR A 18 -18.27 10.50 0.01
CA TYR A 18 -18.69 9.89 -1.25
C TYR A 18 -20.16 10.18 -1.57
N ALA A 19 -21.04 10.15 -0.55
CA ALA A 19 -22.44 10.52 -0.71
C ALA A 19 -22.60 11.98 -1.14
N ALA A 20 -21.84 12.90 -0.54
CA ALA A 20 -21.84 14.31 -0.92
C ALA A 20 -21.38 14.48 -2.39
N ILE A 21 -20.23 13.90 -2.76
CA ILE A 21 -19.68 14.03 -4.11
C ILE A 21 -20.61 13.43 -5.17
N LYS A 22 -21.31 12.32 -4.85
CA LYS A 22 -22.27 11.70 -5.79
C LYS A 22 -23.42 12.60 -6.19
N THR A 23 -23.76 13.62 -5.40
CA THR A 23 -24.80 14.60 -5.77
C THR A 23 -24.35 15.51 -6.92
N GLU A 24 -23.04 15.66 -7.12
CA GLU A 24 -22.44 16.54 -8.13
C GLU A 24 -21.84 15.73 -9.30
N ILE A 25 -21.30 14.55 -9.01
CA ILE A 25 -20.59 13.70 -9.96
C ILE A 25 -21.22 12.32 -9.97
N ALA A 26 -21.90 11.96 -11.07
CA ALA A 26 -22.65 10.70 -11.18
C ALA A 26 -21.80 9.43 -10.96
N ALA A 27 -20.51 9.46 -11.35
CA ALA A 27 -19.58 8.34 -11.20
C ALA A 27 -18.21 8.83 -10.70
N PRO A 28 -18.08 9.19 -9.42
CA PRO A 28 -16.86 9.78 -8.90
C PRO A 28 -15.74 8.75 -8.80
N ARG A 29 -14.54 9.16 -9.23
CA ARG A 29 -13.30 8.38 -9.08
C ARG A 29 -12.57 8.86 -7.84
N VAL A 30 -12.32 7.95 -6.90
CA VAL A 30 -11.70 8.28 -5.62
C VAL A 30 -10.30 7.69 -5.55
N LEU A 31 -9.32 8.50 -5.14
CA LEU A 31 -7.96 8.07 -4.85
C LEU A 31 -7.76 8.03 -3.33
N PHE A 32 -7.45 6.84 -2.82
CA PHE A 32 -7.07 6.65 -1.43
C PHE A 32 -5.55 6.60 -1.33
N LYS A 33 -4.97 7.39 -0.40
CA LYS A 33 -3.54 7.35 -0.07
C LYS A 33 -3.38 7.11 1.43
N PHE A 34 -2.91 5.93 1.79
CA PHE A 34 -2.72 5.50 3.17
C PHE A 34 -1.38 4.79 3.35
N GLY A 35 -0.98 4.64 4.61
CA GLY A 35 0.08 3.71 4.99
C GLY A 35 -0.24 2.28 4.56
N ASP A 36 0.81 1.48 4.42
CA ASP A 36 0.78 0.15 3.81
C ASP A 36 -0.33 -0.76 4.35
N ASN A 37 -0.55 -0.82 5.66
CA ASN A 37 -1.46 -1.76 6.30
C ASN A 37 -2.96 -1.47 6.13
N HIS A 38 -3.35 -0.32 5.58
CA HIS A 38 -4.75 0.09 5.47
C HIS A 38 -5.39 -0.21 4.12
N SER A 39 -4.58 -0.34 3.07
CA SER A 39 -5.05 -0.32 1.68
C SER A 39 -5.29 -1.70 1.08
N GLY A 40 -5.11 -2.78 1.83
CA GLY A 40 -5.28 -4.15 1.33
C GLY A 40 -6.73 -4.65 1.38
N LYS A 41 -7.06 -5.59 0.49
CA LYS A 41 -8.30 -6.40 0.55
C LYS A 41 -8.18 -7.46 1.65
N GLY A 42 -9.31 -7.86 2.25
CA GLY A 42 -9.36 -8.84 3.34
C GLY A 42 -8.99 -8.27 4.72
N PHE A 43 -8.56 -9.15 5.62
CA PHE A 43 -8.06 -8.73 6.93
C PHE A 43 -6.67 -8.09 6.80
N SER A 44 -6.48 -6.95 7.48
CA SER A 44 -5.16 -6.34 7.62
C SER A 44 -4.28 -7.15 8.58
N PRO A 45 -2.96 -6.88 8.65
CA PRO A 45 -2.09 -7.51 9.65
C PRO A 45 -2.55 -7.29 11.10
N LEU A 46 -3.35 -6.24 11.35
CA LEU A 46 -3.97 -5.96 12.65
C LEU A 46 -5.27 -6.72 12.88
N GLN A 47 -5.58 -7.73 12.04
CA GLN A 47 -6.77 -8.59 12.14
C GLN A 47 -8.11 -7.83 12.10
N VAL A 48 -8.14 -6.67 11.43
CA VAL A 48 -9.37 -5.90 11.19
C VAL A 48 -9.65 -5.79 9.70
N ARG A 49 -10.94 -5.74 9.33
CA ARG A 49 -11.36 -5.38 7.97
C ARG A 49 -11.28 -3.86 7.84
N ASP A 50 -10.13 -3.37 7.38
CA ASP A 50 -9.84 -1.94 7.28
C ASP A 50 -10.50 -1.30 6.03
N ILE A 51 -10.20 -0.02 5.78
CA ILE A 51 -10.75 0.76 4.67
C ILE A 51 -10.49 0.13 3.30
N GLY A 52 -9.32 -0.47 3.07
CA GLY A 52 -9.00 -1.16 1.83
C GLY A 52 -10.00 -2.27 1.52
N ASN A 53 -10.27 -3.15 2.49
CA ASN A 53 -11.29 -4.18 2.32
C ASN A 53 -12.67 -3.59 2.09
N PHE A 54 -13.06 -2.58 2.87
CA PHE A 54 -14.36 -1.96 2.73
C PHE A 54 -14.57 -1.39 1.32
N VAL A 55 -13.59 -0.65 0.79
CA VAL A 55 -13.69 -0.04 -0.54
C VAL A 55 -13.76 -1.08 -1.65
N ALA A 56 -13.09 -2.23 -1.49
CA ALA A 56 -13.21 -3.33 -2.45
C ALA A 56 -14.64 -3.88 -2.51
N GLU A 57 -15.21 -4.26 -1.35
CA GLU A 57 -16.58 -4.77 -1.27
C GLU A 57 -17.62 -3.73 -1.67
N PHE A 58 -17.40 -2.47 -1.28
CA PHE A 58 -18.27 -1.35 -1.66
C PHE A 58 -18.25 -1.12 -3.17
N ALA A 59 -17.07 -1.12 -3.80
CA ALA A 59 -16.95 -0.99 -5.26
C ALA A 59 -17.67 -2.13 -5.97
N ASP A 60 -17.52 -3.37 -5.50
CA ASP A 60 -18.23 -4.52 -6.07
C ASP A 60 -19.76 -4.37 -5.93
N GLY A 61 -20.25 -3.93 -4.77
CA GLY A 61 -21.66 -3.65 -4.53
C GLY A 61 -22.23 -2.54 -5.43
N GLU A 62 -21.41 -1.54 -5.75
CA GLU A 62 -21.73 -0.44 -6.66
C GLU A 62 -21.55 -0.82 -8.15
N LYS A 63 -21.23 -2.07 -8.46
CA LYS A 63 -20.87 -2.53 -9.82
C LYS A 63 -19.71 -1.72 -10.43
N ALA A 64 -18.86 -1.17 -9.57
CA ALA A 64 -17.65 -0.45 -9.89
C ALA A 64 -16.43 -1.38 -9.77
N ARG A 65 -15.22 -0.80 -9.74
CA ARG A 65 -13.97 -1.54 -9.58
C ARG A 65 -13.04 -0.77 -8.64
N SER A 66 -12.29 -1.51 -7.83
CA SER A 66 -11.19 -0.97 -7.05
C SER A 66 -9.84 -1.51 -7.55
N LEU A 67 -8.79 -0.70 -7.46
CA LEU A 67 -7.41 -1.08 -7.77
C LEU A 67 -6.56 -0.82 -6.53
N HIS A 68 -5.92 -1.88 -6.02
CA HIS A 68 -5.14 -1.83 -4.79
C HIS A 68 -3.66 -1.91 -5.12
N VAL A 69 -2.94 -0.82 -4.87
CA VAL A 69 -1.51 -0.69 -5.19
C VAL A 69 -0.71 -0.56 -3.91
N MET A 70 0.24 -1.46 -3.74
CA MET A 70 1.25 -1.41 -2.68
C MET A 70 2.52 -0.76 -3.22
N VAL A 71 3.13 0.16 -2.46
CA VAL A 71 4.32 0.90 -2.90
C VAL A 71 5.35 0.86 -1.78
N PHE A 72 6.55 0.39 -2.09
CA PHE A 72 7.66 0.33 -1.15
C PHE A 72 8.97 0.85 -1.74
N GLY A 73 9.84 1.34 -0.86
CA GLY A 73 11.26 1.45 -1.15
C GLY A 73 11.97 0.17 -0.71
N ALA A 74 12.95 -0.29 -1.48
CA ALA A 74 13.82 -1.40 -1.07
C ALA A 74 14.83 -0.94 -0.02
N ARG A 75 15.44 0.24 -0.23
CA ARG A 75 16.44 0.83 0.66
C ARG A 75 16.56 2.34 0.47
N GLY A 76 17.45 2.99 1.22
CA GLY A 76 17.83 4.39 1.07
C GLY A 76 17.78 5.13 2.41
N LYS A 77 17.12 6.28 2.43
CA LYS A 77 16.86 7.04 3.66
C LYS A 77 15.39 7.38 3.77
N HIS A 78 14.85 7.34 4.98
CA HIS A 78 13.48 7.76 5.26
C HIS A 78 13.43 8.74 6.45
N GLY A 79 12.32 9.45 6.58
CA GLY A 79 12.05 10.28 7.74
C GLY A 79 11.41 9.45 8.85
N ALA A 80 12.08 9.33 9.98
CA ALA A 80 11.61 8.60 11.14
C ALA A 80 11.05 9.54 12.21
N PHE A 81 10.04 9.05 12.93
CA PHE A 81 9.49 9.74 14.08
C PHE A 81 10.55 9.85 15.18
N ALA A 82 10.94 11.08 15.52
CA ALA A 82 11.99 11.34 16.51
C ALA A 82 11.45 11.59 17.93
N GLY A 83 10.13 11.53 18.13
CA GLY A 83 9.45 11.90 19.37
C GLY A 83 8.50 13.09 19.19
N PHE A 84 7.63 13.30 20.18
CA PHE A 84 6.71 14.43 20.18
C PHE A 84 7.49 15.76 20.18
N ASP A 85 7.03 16.71 19.36
CA ASP A 85 7.63 18.04 19.19
C ASP A 85 9.12 18.03 18.77
N LYS A 86 9.57 16.95 18.12
CA LYS A 86 10.93 16.84 17.57
C LYS A 86 10.87 16.80 16.05
N PRO A 87 11.86 17.41 15.35
CA PRO A 87 11.93 17.32 13.90
C PRO A 87 12.11 15.85 13.47
N LEU A 88 11.59 15.50 12.29
CA LEU A 88 11.81 14.18 11.71
C LEU A 88 13.32 13.91 11.58
N LYS A 89 13.72 12.70 11.98
CA LYS A 89 15.10 12.26 11.84
C LYS A 89 15.25 11.54 10.51
N ALA A 90 16.19 12.00 9.67
CA ALA A 90 16.59 11.21 8.52
C ALA A 90 17.44 10.02 8.98
N GLU A 91 17.08 8.80 8.61
CA GLU A 91 17.84 7.60 8.94
C GLU A 91 17.94 6.63 7.77
N SER A 92 18.97 5.79 7.81
CA SER A 92 19.15 4.71 6.84
C SER A 92 17.99 3.73 6.93
N PHE A 93 17.55 3.27 5.76
CA PHE A 93 16.39 2.41 5.61
C PHE A 93 16.72 1.26 4.66
N ALA A 94 16.33 0.06 5.02
CA ALA A 94 16.18 -1.08 4.12
C ALA A 94 14.98 -1.88 4.60
N ILE A 95 13.98 -2.08 3.73
CA ILE A 95 12.70 -2.67 4.15
C ILE A 95 12.86 -4.11 4.64
N ALA A 96 13.81 -4.86 4.09
CA ALA A 96 14.09 -6.23 4.50
C ALA A 96 14.64 -6.33 5.93
N ASP A 97 15.24 -5.26 6.46
CA ASP A 97 15.78 -5.22 7.82
C ASP A 97 14.67 -5.03 8.88
N TYR A 98 13.45 -4.66 8.48
CA TYR A 98 12.34 -4.42 9.42
C TYR A 98 11.69 -5.74 9.84
N PRO A 99 11.46 -5.96 11.15
CA PRO A 99 10.71 -7.12 11.63
C PRO A 99 9.36 -7.26 10.93
N GLY A 100 9.08 -8.45 10.38
CA GLY A 100 7.85 -8.74 9.66
C GLY A 100 7.84 -8.36 8.17
N TYR A 101 8.94 -7.83 7.63
CA TYR A 101 9.05 -7.47 6.20
C TYR A 101 10.00 -8.35 5.38
N GLY A 102 10.70 -9.31 6.00
CA GLY A 102 11.62 -10.21 5.28
C GLY A 102 10.98 -11.02 4.14
N TRP A 103 9.64 -11.15 4.11
CA TRP A 103 8.92 -11.77 3.00
C TRP A 103 9.15 -11.06 1.66
N ILE A 104 9.56 -9.79 1.65
CA ILE A 104 9.72 -8.97 0.44
C ILE A 104 11.01 -9.29 -0.34
N GLU A 105 11.95 -10.02 0.25
CA GLU A 105 13.27 -10.33 -0.33
C GLU A 105 13.24 -10.89 -1.75
N PRO A 106 12.35 -11.84 -2.11
CA PRO A 106 12.25 -12.33 -3.49
C PRO A 106 11.90 -11.23 -4.49
N ALA A 107 11.10 -10.24 -4.09
CA ALA A 107 10.73 -9.12 -4.94
C ALA A 107 11.84 -8.08 -5.05
N ILE A 108 12.66 -7.90 -4.01
CA ILE A 108 13.87 -7.07 -4.10
C ILE A 108 14.87 -7.71 -5.07
N SER A 109 15.10 -9.01 -4.92
CA SER A 109 16.02 -9.78 -5.76
C SER A 109 15.60 -9.82 -7.24
N GLY A 110 14.29 -9.80 -7.50
CA GLY A 110 13.73 -9.80 -8.86
C GLY A 110 13.58 -8.43 -9.51
N MET A 111 14.02 -7.34 -8.86
CA MET A 111 13.88 -5.99 -9.42
C MET A 111 14.58 -5.87 -10.77
N LEU A 112 13.98 -5.09 -11.66
CA LEU A 112 14.61 -4.71 -12.93
C LEU A 112 15.91 -3.95 -12.64
N ALA A 113 16.96 -4.25 -13.41
CA ALA A 113 18.24 -3.56 -13.26
C ALA A 113 18.05 -2.04 -13.36
N THR A 114 18.74 -1.29 -12.50
CA THR A 114 18.64 0.17 -12.41
C THR A 114 19.12 0.90 -13.67
N THR A 115 19.77 0.19 -14.60
CA THR A 115 20.31 0.69 -15.86
C THR A 115 19.33 0.58 -17.02
N TYR A 116 18.26 1.37 -16.98
CA TYR A 116 17.64 1.81 -18.22
C TYR A 116 18.50 2.93 -18.82
N LYS A 117 18.69 2.96 -20.14
CA LYS A 117 19.58 3.88 -20.89
C LYS A 117 19.10 5.35 -20.92
N GLY A 118 18.57 5.88 -19.82
CA GLY A 118 18.08 7.25 -19.70
C GLY A 118 18.28 7.81 -18.30
N GLU A 119 18.16 9.13 -18.17
CA GLU A 119 18.16 9.82 -16.87
C GLU A 119 16.89 9.43 -16.09
N GLY A 120 17.04 8.92 -14.86
CA GLY A 120 15.92 8.68 -13.94
C GLY A 120 16.03 7.40 -13.08
N THR A 121 15.12 7.26 -12.12
CA THR A 121 15.00 6.09 -11.25
C THR A 121 14.14 5.02 -11.92
N THR A 122 14.69 3.83 -12.17
CA THR A 122 13.91 2.67 -12.66
C THR A 122 13.11 2.06 -11.51
N LEU A 123 11.78 2.00 -11.66
CA LEU A 123 10.88 1.33 -10.72
C LEU A 123 10.50 -0.06 -11.24
N THR A 124 10.29 -1.02 -10.34
CA THR A 124 9.75 -2.33 -10.71
C THR A 124 8.28 -2.43 -10.34
N LEU A 125 7.44 -2.78 -11.30
CA LEU A 125 6.02 -3.05 -11.11
C LEU A 125 5.75 -4.56 -11.22
N TYR A 126 5.23 -5.15 -10.16
CA TYR A 126 4.74 -6.53 -10.13
C TYR A 126 3.22 -6.55 -10.26
N ASP A 127 2.70 -7.27 -11.27
CA ASP A 127 1.28 -7.57 -11.39
C ASP A 127 0.92 -8.82 -10.58
N LEU A 128 0.51 -8.61 -9.32
CA LEU A 128 0.21 -9.70 -8.38
C LEU A 128 -1.02 -10.51 -8.79
N ARG A 129 -1.92 -9.92 -9.58
CA ARG A 129 -3.12 -10.63 -10.09
C ARG A 129 -2.74 -11.85 -10.92
N LYS A 130 -1.58 -11.80 -11.61
CA LYS A 130 -1.06 -12.89 -12.44
C LYS A 130 -0.59 -14.10 -11.63
N LEU A 131 -0.49 -13.97 -10.31
CA LEU A 131 -0.07 -15.06 -9.42
C LEU A 131 -1.27 -15.77 -8.77
N ARG A 132 -2.47 -15.17 -8.80
CA ARG A 132 -3.69 -15.74 -8.22
C ARG A 132 -4.17 -16.94 -9.01
N PHE A 133 -4.74 -17.92 -8.30
CA PHE A 133 -5.41 -19.11 -8.88
C PHE A 133 -4.52 -20.00 -9.78
N ARG A 134 -3.19 -19.85 -9.70
CA ARG A 134 -2.24 -20.65 -10.48
C ARG A 134 -1.79 -21.94 -9.79
N GLY A 135 -2.32 -22.25 -8.61
CA GLY A 135 -1.88 -23.39 -7.80
C GLY A 135 -0.42 -23.28 -7.33
N ILE A 136 0.13 -22.06 -7.31
CA ILE A 136 1.48 -21.80 -6.79
C ILE A 136 1.42 -21.94 -5.26
N ASP A 137 2.28 -22.80 -4.70
CA ASP A 137 2.49 -22.83 -3.26
C ASP A 137 3.24 -21.58 -2.82
N MET A 138 2.70 -20.88 -1.84
CA MET A 138 3.21 -19.57 -1.39
C MET A 138 3.29 -19.54 0.13
N PRO A 139 4.37 -18.95 0.69
CA PRO A 139 4.42 -18.63 2.10
C PRO A 139 3.21 -17.78 2.53
N PRO A 140 2.78 -17.85 3.80
CA PRO A 140 1.58 -17.15 4.28
C PRO A 140 1.54 -15.66 3.98
N ASP A 141 2.67 -14.95 4.13
CA ASP A 141 2.76 -13.54 3.81
C ASP A 141 2.55 -13.25 2.33
N TRP A 142 3.21 -14.01 1.45
CA TRP A 142 3.01 -13.85 0.00
C TRP A 142 1.58 -14.15 -0.42
N LYS A 143 0.96 -15.18 0.17
CA LYS A 143 -0.46 -15.47 -0.06
C LYS A 143 -1.32 -14.27 0.35
N ARG A 144 -1.12 -13.72 1.55
CA ARG A 144 -1.82 -12.52 2.01
C ARG A 144 -1.63 -11.36 1.03
N ILE A 145 -0.39 -11.02 0.68
CA ILE A 145 -0.09 -9.88 -0.20
C ILE A 145 -0.71 -10.04 -1.59
N VAL A 146 -0.58 -11.22 -2.21
CA VAL A 146 -1.11 -11.50 -3.56
C VAL A 146 -2.63 -11.38 -3.61
N PHE A 147 -3.34 -11.78 -2.56
CA PHE A 147 -4.80 -11.67 -2.51
C PHE A 147 -5.28 -10.32 -1.98
N SER A 148 -4.46 -9.59 -1.21
CA SER A 148 -4.80 -8.27 -0.69
C SER A 148 -4.54 -7.12 -1.68
N TYR A 149 -3.54 -7.23 -2.57
CA TYR A 149 -3.15 -6.17 -3.50
C TYR A 149 -3.12 -6.65 -4.94
N ASP A 150 -3.47 -5.75 -5.87
CA ASP A 150 -3.47 -6.04 -7.30
C ASP A 150 -2.11 -5.79 -7.92
N LEU A 151 -1.41 -4.73 -7.47
CA LEU A 151 -0.12 -4.32 -7.97
C LEU A 151 0.83 -4.04 -6.80
N MET A 152 2.12 -4.30 -7.00
CA MET A 152 3.19 -3.88 -6.10
C MET A 152 4.26 -3.11 -6.88
N VAL A 153 4.59 -1.91 -6.41
CA VAL A 153 5.65 -1.05 -6.95
C VAL A 153 6.82 -1.06 -5.98
N LEU A 154 8.01 -1.41 -6.46
CA LEU A 154 9.26 -1.29 -5.73
C LEU A 154 10.13 -0.18 -6.32
N MET A 155 10.55 0.72 -5.45
CA MET A 155 11.56 1.73 -5.71
C MET A 155 12.91 1.20 -5.20
N PRO A 156 13.97 1.15 -6.03
CA PRO A 156 15.24 0.58 -5.62
C PRO A 156 15.91 1.41 -4.51
N GLU A 157 15.72 2.72 -4.53
CA GLU A 157 16.24 3.64 -3.53
C GLU A 157 15.25 4.77 -3.28
N ILE A 158 15.10 5.16 -2.01
CA ILE A 158 14.28 6.30 -1.59
C ILE A 158 15.10 7.34 -0.82
N SER A 159 14.64 8.58 -0.86
CA SER A 159 15.15 9.67 -0.03
C SER A 159 14.11 10.10 1.00
N ALA A 160 14.57 10.72 2.08
CA ALA A 160 13.67 11.24 3.10
C ALA A 160 12.78 12.33 2.49
N SER A 161 11.48 12.26 2.78
CA SER A 161 10.52 13.26 2.34
C SER A 161 10.87 14.63 2.92
N THR A 162 10.76 15.67 2.11
CA THR A 162 10.83 17.06 2.56
C THR A 162 9.44 17.59 2.81
N LEU A 163 9.32 18.55 3.74
CA LEU A 163 8.10 19.35 3.84
C LEU A 163 7.93 20.13 2.54
N ILE A 164 6.76 19.98 1.91
CA ILE A 164 6.37 20.85 0.80
C ILE A 164 6.14 22.24 1.42
N ARG A 165 6.90 23.22 0.95
CA ARG A 165 6.77 24.62 1.34
C ARG A 165 5.76 25.33 0.45
#